data_AF-A0A5A9NFN2-F1
#
_entry.id   AF-A0A5A9NFN2-F1
#
_cell.length_a   1.000
_cell.length_b   1.000
_cell.length_c   1.000
_cell.angle_alpha   90.00
_cell.angle_beta   90.00
_cell.angle_gamma   90.00
#
_symmetry.space_group_name_H-M   'P 1'
#
loop_
_entity.id
_entity.type
_entity.pdbx_description
1 polymer ?
#
loop_
_entity_poly.entity_id
_entity_poly.type
_entity_poly.pdbx_seq_one_letter_code
_entity_poly.pdbx_strand_id
1 'polypeptide(L)'
;MFHKALSFLTLLVLLCQHGVRAVDLITCEGQTAHLSCARGTINVLSANYGRTDRTTCSTGRPPNKLSNVQCRSSTSLSVVTTRCDGQQSCSIVVGDAAFTEPCPGTYKYLFVSYECILPTTYPPPTSAPSTNLVTCESGTALLGCSQGTISVLSANYGRMDSSTCSAGKPAVQLSNVQCTQSTSLSVLTNLCDGQQSCSIVVGNVAFTDPCPGTYKYLFVSYECILPTTYPPPTIAPSINLVTCELGTASLSCAQGTINVLFANYGRTDRTTCSSGRPAVQLSNVQCTLSTSLSVVTNQCNGKRSCSIVVRRNFFNDPCPATYKYLFVSYECTTTK
;
A
#
# COMPACT_ATOMS: atom_id res chain seq x y z
N MET A 1 22.00 11.21 -46.79
CA MET A 1 22.81 11.40 -45.57
C MET A 1 22.12 12.42 -44.67
N PHE A 2 21.29 11.96 -43.72
CA PHE A 2 20.81 12.81 -42.62
C PHE A 2 20.63 11.93 -41.39
N HIS A 3 21.75 11.55 -40.77
CA HIS A 3 21.74 11.11 -39.37
C HIS A 3 21.74 12.38 -38.52
N LYS A 4 20.57 12.73 -37.96
CA LYS A 4 20.50 13.73 -36.90
C LYS A 4 21.21 13.14 -35.68
N ALA A 5 22.41 13.63 -35.40
CA ALA A 5 23.10 13.40 -34.15
C ALA A 5 22.20 13.92 -33.02
N LEU A 6 21.59 12.98 -32.29
CA LEU A 6 20.90 13.28 -31.05
C LEU A 6 21.99 13.72 -30.05
N SER A 7 22.04 15.01 -29.75
CA SER A 7 23.02 15.58 -28.85
C SER A 7 22.94 14.90 -27.49
N PHE A 8 24.09 14.45 -26.97
CA PHE A 8 24.22 13.87 -25.63
C PHE A 8 23.66 14.80 -24.53
N LEU A 9 23.58 16.11 -24.82
CA LEU A 9 23.02 17.12 -23.94
C LEU A 9 21.48 17.05 -23.83
N THR A 10 20.77 16.64 -24.90
CA THR A 10 19.30 16.50 -24.85
C THR A 10 18.85 15.22 -24.13
N LEU A 11 19.69 14.17 -24.13
CA LEU A 11 19.42 12.93 -23.39
C LEU A 11 19.60 13.11 -21.86
N LEU A 12 20.52 13.98 -21.44
CA LEU A 12 20.71 14.32 -20.01
C LEU A 12 19.54 15.14 -19.42
N VAL A 13 18.88 15.98 -20.22
CA VAL A 13 17.74 16.78 -19.76
C VAL A 13 16.46 15.94 -19.58
N LEU A 14 16.28 14.89 -20.39
CA LEU A 14 15.13 13.97 -20.30
C LEU A 14 15.18 13.04 -19.07
N LEU A 15 16.37 12.75 -18.53
CA LEU A 15 16.53 11.96 -17.29
C LEU A 15 16.27 12.76 -16.01
N CYS A 16 16.19 14.10 -16.09
CA CYS A 16 15.98 14.95 -14.91
C CYS A 16 14.49 15.24 -14.62
N GLN A 17 13.56 14.89 -15.51
CA GLN A 17 12.14 15.20 -15.37
C GLN A 17 11.30 14.16 -14.61
N HIS A 18 11.92 13.06 -14.16
CA HIS A 18 11.24 12.00 -13.40
C HIS A 18 11.93 11.66 -12.06
N GLY A 19 12.89 12.47 -11.62
CA GLY A 19 13.56 12.28 -10.34
C GLY A 19 12.69 12.73 -9.18
N VAL A 20 12.04 11.80 -8.48
CA VAL A 20 11.53 12.05 -7.12
C VAL A 20 12.72 12.49 -6.28
N ARG A 21 12.68 13.72 -5.75
CA ARG A 21 13.83 14.31 -5.04
C ARG A 21 13.93 13.69 -3.65
N ALA A 22 14.95 12.87 -3.45
CA ALA A 22 15.41 12.51 -2.11
C ALA A 22 15.88 13.78 -1.36
N VAL A 23 15.50 13.87 -0.10
CA VAL A 23 15.87 14.90 0.86
C VAL A 23 16.91 14.31 1.80
N ASP A 24 18.10 14.91 1.79
CA ASP A 24 19.19 14.53 2.70
C ASP A 24 19.17 15.43 3.95
N LEU A 25 19.23 14.81 5.12
CA LEU A 25 19.24 15.45 6.43
C LEU A 25 20.48 14.99 7.20
N ILE A 26 21.21 15.96 7.76
CA ILE A 26 22.33 15.72 8.68
C ILE A 26 21.98 16.32 10.03
N THR A 27 22.21 15.56 11.10
CA THR A 27 22.00 16.03 12.48
C THR A 27 23.12 15.54 13.38
N CYS A 28 23.77 16.44 14.12
CA CYS A 28 24.91 16.10 14.95
C CYS A 28 24.47 15.33 16.22
N GLU A 29 25.34 14.47 16.73
CA GLU A 29 25.11 13.77 18.01
C GLU A 29 24.82 14.76 19.15
N GLY A 30 23.74 14.49 19.89
CA GLY A 30 23.19 15.35 20.94
C GLY A 30 22.06 16.29 20.48
N GLN A 31 21.76 16.35 19.17
CA GLN A 31 20.66 17.15 18.63
C GLN A 31 19.44 16.28 18.25
N THR A 32 18.32 16.92 17.91
CA THR A 32 17.11 16.24 17.44
C THR A 32 17.00 16.37 15.92
N ALA A 33 16.91 15.23 15.23
CA ALA A 33 16.64 15.18 13.80
C ALA A 33 15.14 15.33 13.58
N HIS A 34 14.73 16.27 12.72
CA HIS A 34 13.34 16.50 12.35
C HIS A 34 13.16 16.22 10.86
N LEU A 35 12.40 15.17 10.54
CA LEU A 35 12.00 14.87 9.16
C LEU A 35 10.56 15.33 8.99
N SER A 36 10.24 15.93 7.85
CA SER A 36 8.89 16.43 7.61
C SER A 36 8.59 16.53 6.13
N CYS A 37 7.39 16.14 5.78
CA CYS A 37 6.81 16.30 4.46
C CYS A 37 5.74 17.39 4.49
N ALA A 38 5.89 18.41 3.64
CA ALA A 38 4.86 19.43 3.48
C ALA A 38 3.52 18.81 3.02
N ARG A 39 3.59 17.75 2.21
CA ARG A 39 2.48 16.90 1.79
C ARG A 39 2.94 15.46 1.70
N GLY A 40 2.07 14.51 2.06
CA GLY A 40 2.39 13.08 2.02
C GLY A 40 3.09 12.56 3.28
N THR A 41 3.68 11.38 3.14
CA THR A 41 4.35 10.66 4.23
C THR A 41 5.80 10.39 3.88
N ILE A 42 6.64 10.33 4.91
CA ILE A 42 8.06 10.04 4.81
C ILE A 42 8.26 8.59 4.35
N ASN A 43 9.21 8.39 3.44
CA ASN A 43 9.78 7.11 3.06
C ASN A 43 11.30 7.21 3.14
N VAL A 44 11.92 6.54 4.12
CA VAL A 44 13.35 6.60 4.37
C VAL A 44 14.10 5.67 3.41
N LEU A 45 15.02 6.24 2.64
CA LEU A 45 15.79 5.53 1.62
C LEU A 45 17.11 4.99 2.19
N SER A 46 17.77 5.77 3.04
CA SER A 46 19.00 5.36 3.72
C SER A 46 19.21 6.14 5.02
N ALA A 47 19.91 5.55 5.99
CA ALA A 47 20.34 6.28 7.18
C ALA A 47 21.65 5.72 7.74
N ASN A 48 22.44 6.60 8.36
CA ASN A 48 23.69 6.24 9.05
C ASN A 48 23.94 7.15 10.25
N TYR A 49 23.90 6.59 11.46
CA TYR A 49 24.45 7.18 12.67
C TYR A 49 25.90 6.74 12.82
N GLY A 50 26.83 7.69 12.70
CA GLY A 50 28.27 7.42 12.71
C GLY A 50 29.07 8.61 12.21
N ARG A 51 30.14 8.35 11.47
CA ARG A 51 30.97 9.38 10.84
C ARG A 51 31.60 8.84 9.56
N THR A 52 31.36 9.53 8.45
CA THR A 52 31.87 9.19 7.11
C THR A 52 32.86 10.21 6.55
N ASP A 53 33.03 11.35 7.24
CA ASP A 53 33.97 12.40 6.86
C ASP A 53 34.46 13.21 8.09
N ARG A 54 35.48 14.05 7.89
CA ARG A 54 36.10 14.85 8.96
C ARG A 54 35.48 16.23 9.17
N THR A 55 34.62 16.69 8.25
CA THR A 55 34.17 18.08 8.18
C THR A 55 32.75 18.26 8.74
N THR A 56 31.88 17.29 8.56
CA THR A 56 30.51 17.28 9.06
C THR A 56 30.49 17.27 10.58
N CYS A 57 29.74 18.19 11.18
CA CYS A 57 29.63 18.34 12.64
C CYS A 57 30.99 18.47 13.35
N SER A 58 31.96 19.20 12.76
CA SER A 58 33.35 19.29 13.26
C SER A 58 33.64 20.51 14.14
N THR A 59 32.80 21.55 14.10
CA THR A 59 33.03 22.81 14.81
C THR A 59 33.24 22.59 16.31
N GLY A 60 34.37 23.08 16.84
CA GLY A 60 34.72 22.98 18.26
C GLY A 60 35.07 21.56 18.73
N ARG A 61 35.23 20.59 17.83
CA ARG A 61 35.58 19.21 18.17
C ARG A 61 37.08 18.96 17.99
N PRO A 62 37.75 18.27 18.93
CA PRO A 62 39.17 18.00 18.81
C PRO A 62 39.45 16.97 17.70
N PRO A 63 40.61 17.04 17.01
CA PRO A 63 40.89 16.22 15.82
C PRO A 63 40.78 14.71 16.03
N ASN A 64 41.12 14.22 17.23
CA ASN A 64 41.03 12.81 17.58
C ASN A 64 39.59 12.26 17.60
N LYS A 65 38.57 13.13 17.81
CA LYS A 65 37.15 12.74 17.75
C LYS A 65 36.59 12.67 16.33
N LEU A 66 37.35 13.16 15.34
CA LEU A 66 36.95 13.29 13.93
C LEU A 66 37.71 12.33 13.00
N SER A 67 38.71 11.62 13.51
CA SER A 67 39.65 10.82 12.71
C SER A 67 39.03 9.57 12.08
N ASN A 68 38.11 8.91 12.79
CA ASN A 68 37.43 7.71 12.33
C ASN A 68 36.26 8.06 11.39
N VAL A 69 36.51 7.95 10.09
CA VAL A 69 35.53 8.21 9.01
C VAL A 69 34.95 6.93 8.39
N GLN A 70 35.20 5.78 9.01
CA GLN A 70 34.61 4.49 8.62
C GLN A 70 33.58 4.03 9.66
N CYS A 71 33.07 4.97 10.46
CA CYS A 71 32.11 4.68 11.50
C CYS A 71 30.70 4.65 10.92
N ARG A 72 30.11 3.45 10.90
CA ARG A 72 28.76 3.22 10.38
C ARG A 72 28.00 2.29 11.32
N SER A 73 26.74 2.61 11.59
CA SER A 73 25.84 1.74 12.35
C SER A 73 24.92 0.97 11.39
N SER A 74 24.95 -0.36 11.48
CA SER A 74 24.12 -1.26 10.66
C SER A 74 22.62 -1.19 11.00
N THR A 75 22.27 -0.67 12.17
CA THR A 75 20.87 -0.54 12.65
C THR A 75 20.28 0.83 12.34
N SER A 76 21.04 1.75 11.75
CA SER A 76 20.59 3.13 11.54
C SER A 76 19.35 3.21 10.67
N LEU A 77 19.35 2.50 9.54
CA LEU A 77 18.20 2.48 8.64
C LEU A 77 16.94 1.97 9.34
N SER A 78 17.02 0.83 10.04
CA SER A 78 15.86 0.25 10.72
C SER A 78 15.31 1.13 11.83
N VAL A 79 16.18 1.83 12.57
CA VAL A 79 15.76 2.76 13.62
C VAL A 79 15.00 3.95 13.04
N VAL A 80 15.48 4.52 11.93
CA VAL A 80 14.83 5.69 11.31
C VAL A 80 13.55 5.29 10.58
N THR A 81 13.55 4.21 9.79
CA THR A 81 12.34 3.72 9.11
C THR A 81 11.23 3.41 10.11
N THR A 82 11.54 2.67 11.17
CA THR A 82 10.55 2.32 12.23
C THR A 82 9.94 3.55 12.88
N ARG A 83 10.71 4.63 13.04
CA ARG A 83 10.22 5.86 13.69
C ARG A 83 9.54 6.84 12.74
N CYS A 84 9.82 6.78 11.44
CA CYS A 84 9.50 7.86 10.52
C CYS A 84 8.68 7.45 9.30
N ASP A 85 8.80 6.22 8.81
CA ASP A 85 8.06 5.80 7.62
C ASP A 85 6.55 5.91 7.83
N GLY A 86 5.85 6.38 6.81
CA GLY A 86 4.40 6.55 6.84
C GLY A 86 3.90 7.73 7.69
N GLN A 87 4.79 8.48 8.36
CA GLN A 87 4.43 9.69 9.09
C GLN A 87 4.63 10.94 8.24
N GLN A 88 3.80 11.96 8.43
CA GLN A 88 4.03 13.26 7.79
C GLN A 88 5.24 13.99 8.40
N SER A 89 5.50 13.77 9.69
CA SER A 89 6.65 14.32 10.40
C SER A 89 7.07 13.38 11.51
N CYS A 90 8.38 13.24 11.74
CA CYS A 90 8.93 12.49 12.87
C CYS A 90 10.11 13.23 13.50
N SER A 91 10.45 12.88 14.74
CA SER A 91 11.61 13.43 15.45
C SER A 91 12.43 12.34 16.12
N ILE A 92 13.75 12.43 16.04
CA ILE A 92 14.66 11.46 16.66
C ILE A 92 15.77 12.20 17.41
N VAL A 93 15.90 11.94 18.72
CA VAL A 93 17.06 12.41 19.49
C VAL A 93 18.28 11.59 19.06
N VAL A 94 19.26 12.26 18.46
CA VAL A 94 20.44 11.62 17.90
C VAL A 94 21.44 11.32 19.01
N GLY A 95 21.60 10.04 19.32
CA GLY A 95 22.50 9.57 20.36
C GLY A 95 22.51 8.05 20.48
N ASP A 96 23.42 7.53 21.31
CA ASP A 96 23.65 6.09 21.44
C ASP A 96 22.45 5.35 22.04
N ALA A 97 21.63 6.05 22.83
CA ALA A 97 20.36 5.51 23.34
C ALA A 97 19.38 5.14 22.22
N ALA A 98 19.43 5.83 21.07
CA ALA A 98 18.54 5.59 19.95
C ALA A 98 19.11 4.61 18.92
N PHE A 99 20.44 4.59 18.72
CA PHE A 99 21.07 3.92 17.57
C PHE A 99 22.08 2.83 17.93
N THR A 100 22.37 2.62 19.24
CA THR A 100 23.51 1.83 19.75
C THR A 100 24.86 2.44 19.34
N GLU A 101 25.82 2.54 20.26
CA GLU A 101 27.14 3.14 20.00
C GLU A 101 27.94 2.31 18.97
N PRO A 102 28.23 2.84 17.76
CA PRO A 102 28.95 2.09 16.73
C PRO A 102 30.49 2.25 16.78
N CYS A 103 31.02 3.31 17.39
CA CYS A 103 32.44 3.62 17.36
C CYS A 103 32.87 4.51 18.56
N PRO A 104 33.08 3.91 19.74
CA PRO A 104 33.40 4.64 20.96
C PRO A 104 34.54 5.64 20.77
N GLY A 105 34.36 6.84 21.32
CA GLY A 105 35.35 7.89 21.24
C GLY A 105 35.35 8.68 19.92
N THR A 106 34.47 8.37 18.97
CA THR A 106 34.24 9.20 17.77
C THR A 106 33.00 10.07 17.98
N TYR A 107 33.06 11.35 17.61
CA TYR A 107 31.86 12.20 17.62
C TYR A 107 31.05 11.96 16.36
N LYS A 108 29.77 11.62 16.48
CA LYS A 108 28.96 11.09 15.38
C LYS A 108 27.95 12.12 14.87
N TYR A 109 27.30 11.79 13.77
CA TYR A 109 26.12 12.46 13.26
C TYR A 109 25.20 11.42 12.60
N LEU A 110 23.92 11.71 12.58
CA LEU A 110 22.93 10.98 11.80
C LEU A 110 22.84 11.63 10.42
N PHE A 111 23.07 10.83 9.38
CA PHE A 111 22.67 11.13 8.00
C PHE A 111 21.39 10.35 7.69
N VAL A 112 20.38 10.99 7.10
CA VAL A 112 19.18 10.34 6.57
C VAL A 112 18.90 10.87 5.18
N SER A 113 18.64 9.97 4.22
CA SER A 113 18.05 10.30 2.93
C SER A 113 16.62 9.76 2.92
N TYR A 114 15.63 10.61 2.66
CA TYR A 114 14.22 10.22 2.62
C TYR A 114 13.48 10.96 1.50
N GLU A 115 12.35 10.44 1.08
CA GLU A 115 11.46 11.12 0.15
C GLU A 115 10.07 11.32 0.76
N CYS A 116 9.30 12.23 0.18
CA CYS A 116 7.91 12.47 0.55
C CYS A 116 7.00 11.82 -0.47
N ILE A 117 6.40 10.70 -0.08
CA ILE A 117 5.38 10.03 -0.88
C ILE A 117 4.08 10.79 -0.68
N LEU A 118 3.67 11.55 -1.70
CA LEU A 118 2.34 12.13 -1.71
C LEU A 118 1.30 11.01 -1.54
N PRO A 119 0.15 11.27 -0.90
CA PRO A 119 -0.99 10.40 -1.08
C PRO A 119 -1.37 10.56 -2.55
N THR A 120 -0.81 9.75 -3.42
CA THR A 120 -1.57 9.27 -4.56
C THR A 120 -2.81 8.66 -3.90
N THR A 121 -4.01 8.96 -4.41
CA THR A 121 -5.18 8.16 -4.06
C THR A 121 -4.79 6.74 -4.42
N TYR A 122 -4.28 6.00 -3.43
CA TYR A 122 -3.74 4.67 -3.58
C TYR A 122 -4.64 3.78 -2.74
N PRO A 123 -5.27 2.76 -3.35
CA PRO A 123 -5.05 2.35 -4.73
C PRO A 123 -5.51 3.39 -5.77
N PRO A 124 -4.80 3.52 -6.91
CA PRO A 124 -5.19 4.40 -8.01
C PRO A 124 -6.65 4.14 -8.32
N PRO A 125 -7.44 5.12 -8.81
CA PRO A 125 -8.82 4.87 -9.16
C PRO A 125 -8.86 3.63 -10.05
N THR A 126 -9.43 2.56 -9.51
CA THR A 126 -9.49 1.23 -10.14
C THR A 126 -10.40 1.27 -11.35
N SER A 127 -11.06 2.40 -11.60
CA SER A 127 -11.94 2.67 -12.71
C SER A 127 -11.63 4.02 -13.37
N ALA A 128 -11.81 4.09 -14.68
CA ALA A 128 -11.87 5.34 -15.42
C ALA A 128 -13.14 6.12 -15.06
N PRO A 129 -13.21 7.44 -15.30
CA PRO A 129 -14.45 8.21 -15.12
C PRO A 129 -15.64 7.57 -15.83
N SER A 130 -16.81 7.62 -15.18
CA SER A 130 -18.05 7.07 -15.73
C SER A 130 -18.41 7.71 -17.07
N THR A 131 -18.69 6.89 -18.06
CA THR A 131 -19.18 7.27 -19.38
C THR A 131 -20.69 7.09 -19.45
N ASN A 132 -21.40 8.12 -19.91
CA ASN A 132 -22.83 8.06 -20.16
C ASN A 132 -23.08 7.86 -21.66
N LEU A 133 -23.90 6.88 -22.01
CA LEU A 133 -24.30 6.57 -23.37
C LEU A 133 -25.82 6.59 -23.50
N VAL A 134 -26.30 7.19 -24.58
CA VAL A 134 -27.72 7.19 -24.96
C VAL A 134 -27.85 6.49 -26.30
N THR A 135 -28.82 5.59 -26.42
CA THR A 135 -29.15 4.92 -27.69
C THR A 135 -30.66 4.83 -27.85
N CYS A 136 -31.17 5.38 -28.94
CA CYS A 136 -32.61 5.36 -29.21
C CYS A 136 -33.13 3.94 -29.48
N GLU A 137 -34.42 3.71 -29.23
CA GLU A 137 -35.08 2.43 -29.55
C GLU A 137 -34.90 2.06 -31.02
N SER A 138 -34.59 0.77 -31.27
CA SER A 138 -34.13 0.17 -32.54
C SER A 138 -32.67 0.46 -32.92
N GLY A 139 -31.91 1.21 -32.11
CA GLY A 139 -30.47 1.37 -32.27
C GLY A 139 -29.67 0.24 -31.61
N THR A 140 -28.36 0.21 -31.87
CA THR A 140 -27.41 -0.70 -31.20
C THR A 140 -26.53 0.10 -30.25
N ALA A 141 -26.61 -0.20 -28.95
CA ALA A 141 -25.72 0.39 -27.97
C ALA A 141 -24.39 -0.36 -27.98
N LEU A 142 -23.28 0.38 -28.03
CA LEU A 142 -21.91 -0.14 -28.05
C LEU A 142 -21.17 0.40 -26.84
N LEU A 143 -20.93 -0.46 -25.85
CA LEU A 143 -20.11 -0.16 -24.69
C LEU A 143 -18.71 -0.69 -24.94
N GLY A 144 -17.70 0.10 -24.61
CA GLY A 144 -16.31 -0.30 -24.84
C GLY A 144 -15.34 0.38 -23.92
N CYS A 145 -14.28 -0.36 -23.61
CA CYS A 145 -13.13 0.08 -22.83
C CYS A 145 -11.86 -0.07 -23.67
N SER A 146 -11.10 1.03 -23.80
CA SER A 146 -9.77 0.98 -24.44
C SER A 146 -8.77 0.18 -23.62
N GLN A 147 -8.95 0.16 -22.30
CA GLN A 147 -8.21 -0.63 -21.32
C GLN A 147 -9.19 -1.11 -20.25
N GLY A 148 -9.05 -2.36 -19.80
CA GLY A 148 -9.86 -2.91 -18.71
C GLY A 148 -11.18 -3.51 -19.15
N THR A 149 -12.10 -3.63 -18.20
CA THR A 149 -13.41 -4.26 -18.39
C THR A 149 -14.54 -3.33 -17.97
N ILE A 150 -15.70 -3.48 -18.61
CA ILE A 150 -16.90 -2.69 -18.34
C ILE A 150 -17.45 -3.05 -16.94
N SER A 151 -17.85 -2.03 -16.19
CA SER A 151 -18.74 -2.13 -15.04
C SER A 151 -19.91 -1.16 -15.21
N VAL A 152 -21.12 -1.70 -15.33
CA VAL A 152 -22.33 -0.91 -15.52
C VAL A 152 -22.80 -0.36 -14.17
N LEU A 153 -22.91 0.96 -14.07
CA LEU A 153 -23.27 1.66 -12.83
C LEU A 153 -24.78 1.91 -12.74
N SER A 154 -25.41 2.29 -13.86
CA SER A 154 -26.85 2.51 -13.95
C SER A 154 -27.33 2.34 -15.38
N ALA A 155 -28.60 1.93 -15.55
CA ALA A 155 -29.22 1.85 -16.85
C ALA A 155 -30.73 2.06 -16.78
N ASN A 156 -31.31 2.64 -17.83
CA ASN A 156 -32.74 2.78 -18.00
C ASN A 156 -33.14 2.65 -19.47
N TYR A 157 -33.90 1.63 -19.83
CA TYR A 157 -34.65 1.57 -21.07
C TYR A 157 -36.04 2.16 -20.84
N GLY A 158 -36.30 3.34 -21.39
CA GLY A 158 -37.53 4.09 -21.13
C GLY A 158 -37.46 5.50 -21.69
N ARG A 159 -37.98 6.48 -20.96
CA ARG A 159 -37.89 7.90 -21.30
C ARG A 159 -37.92 8.74 -20.02
N MET A 160 -36.88 9.53 -19.81
CA MET A 160 -36.71 10.43 -18.66
C MET A 160 -36.84 11.92 -19.04
N ASP A 161 -36.91 12.23 -20.33
CA ASP A 161 -37.08 13.59 -20.85
C ASP A 161 -37.72 13.58 -22.26
N SER A 162 -38.25 14.74 -22.68
CA SER A 162 -38.98 14.89 -23.94
C SER A 162 -38.08 15.21 -25.15
N SER A 163 -36.80 15.50 -24.93
CA SER A 163 -35.87 16.00 -25.96
C SER A 163 -34.96 14.91 -26.53
N THR A 164 -34.53 13.96 -25.70
CA THR A 164 -33.69 12.85 -26.10
C THR A 164 -34.43 11.93 -27.06
N CYS A 165 -33.78 11.61 -28.19
CA CYS A 165 -34.35 10.75 -29.24
C CYS A 165 -35.72 11.23 -29.75
N SER A 166 -35.91 12.55 -29.91
CA SER A 166 -37.19 13.17 -30.28
C SER A 166 -37.36 13.44 -31.79
N ALA A 167 -36.28 13.40 -32.56
CA ALA A 167 -36.30 13.76 -33.97
C ALA A 167 -37.29 12.89 -34.77
N GLY A 168 -38.24 13.55 -35.46
CA GLY A 168 -39.25 12.90 -36.29
C GLY A 168 -40.32 12.11 -35.51
N LYS A 169 -40.42 12.30 -34.19
CA LYS A 169 -41.40 11.59 -33.35
C LYS A 169 -42.59 12.48 -33.00
N PRO A 170 -43.84 11.97 -33.05
CA PRO A 170 -45.02 12.71 -32.61
C PRO A 170 -44.96 13.08 -31.13
N ALA A 171 -45.46 14.26 -30.76
CA ALA A 171 -45.45 14.75 -29.37
C ALA A 171 -46.08 13.76 -28.36
N VAL A 172 -47.12 13.02 -28.78
CA VAL A 172 -47.77 12.01 -27.94
C VAL A 172 -46.83 10.87 -27.53
N GLN A 173 -45.82 10.54 -28.35
CA GLN A 173 -44.84 9.50 -28.02
C GLN A 173 -43.70 10.01 -27.12
N LEU A 174 -43.64 11.33 -26.87
CA LEU A 174 -42.55 12.01 -26.14
C LEU A 174 -43.00 12.56 -24.78
N SER A 175 -44.30 12.56 -24.48
CA SER A 175 -44.88 13.19 -23.30
C SER A 175 -44.65 12.41 -22.01
N ASN A 176 -44.57 11.07 -22.07
CA ASN A 176 -44.33 10.23 -20.90
C ASN A 176 -42.84 10.19 -20.55
N VAL A 177 -42.41 11.13 -19.70
CA VAL A 177 -41.02 11.27 -19.22
C VAL A 177 -40.76 10.61 -17.87
N GLN A 178 -41.73 9.85 -17.35
CA GLN A 178 -41.60 9.05 -16.12
C GLN A 178 -41.63 7.57 -16.47
N CYS A 179 -41.06 7.22 -17.62
CA CYS A 179 -41.01 5.85 -18.11
C CYS A 179 -39.66 5.22 -17.77
N THR A 180 -39.67 4.28 -16.83
CA THR A 180 -38.48 3.58 -16.37
C THR A 180 -38.67 2.07 -16.38
N GLN A 181 -37.63 1.32 -16.72
CA GLN A 181 -37.61 -0.14 -16.65
C GLN A 181 -36.62 -0.62 -15.59
N SER A 182 -37.12 -1.25 -14.53
CA SER A 182 -36.33 -1.66 -13.36
C SER A 182 -35.32 -2.76 -13.66
N THR A 183 -35.55 -3.58 -14.69
CA THR A 183 -34.64 -4.66 -15.09
C THR A 183 -33.49 -4.20 -15.97
N SER A 184 -33.47 -2.95 -16.43
CA SER A 184 -32.47 -2.42 -17.38
C SER A 184 -31.04 -2.61 -16.89
N LEU A 185 -30.79 -2.33 -15.61
CA LEU A 185 -29.47 -2.51 -14.99
C LEU A 185 -29.06 -3.97 -15.03
N SER A 186 -29.93 -4.89 -14.55
CA SER A 186 -29.62 -6.32 -14.52
C SER A 186 -29.39 -6.93 -15.91
N VAL A 187 -30.11 -6.46 -16.93
CA VAL A 187 -29.90 -6.90 -18.31
C VAL A 187 -28.49 -6.51 -18.78
N LEU A 188 -28.07 -5.26 -18.53
CA LEU A 188 -26.75 -4.79 -18.95
C LEU A 188 -25.62 -5.34 -18.09
N THR A 189 -25.76 -5.47 -16.78
CA THR A 189 -24.70 -6.07 -15.94
C THR A 189 -24.47 -7.53 -16.34
N ASN A 190 -25.54 -8.31 -16.54
CA ASN A 190 -25.42 -9.71 -16.96
C ASN A 190 -24.81 -9.86 -18.36
N LEU A 191 -25.08 -8.90 -19.26
CA LEU A 191 -24.61 -8.97 -20.64
C LEU A 191 -23.23 -8.35 -20.84
N CYS A 192 -22.85 -7.32 -20.08
CA CYS A 192 -21.70 -6.47 -20.39
C CYS A 192 -20.60 -6.44 -19.32
N ASP A 193 -20.91 -6.70 -18.05
CA ASP A 193 -19.89 -6.59 -17.01
C ASP A 193 -18.74 -7.58 -17.25
N GLY A 194 -17.52 -7.13 -16.96
CA GLY A 194 -16.31 -7.94 -17.13
C GLY A 194 -15.84 -8.10 -18.58
N GLN A 195 -16.57 -7.57 -19.57
CA GLN A 195 -16.15 -7.58 -20.97
C GLN A 195 -15.42 -6.30 -21.33
N GLN A 196 -14.48 -6.36 -22.29
CA GLN A 196 -13.83 -5.17 -22.83
C GLN A 196 -14.74 -4.39 -23.80
N SER A 197 -15.69 -5.10 -24.42
CA SER A 197 -16.61 -4.59 -25.43
C SER A 197 -17.94 -5.35 -25.29
N CYS A 198 -19.06 -4.64 -25.33
CA CYS A 198 -20.40 -5.20 -25.27
C CYS A 198 -21.32 -4.50 -26.27
N SER A 199 -22.22 -5.24 -26.91
CA SER A 199 -23.24 -4.68 -27.79
C SER A 199 -24.63 -5.24 -27.49
N ILE A 200 -25.65 -4.38 -27.62
CA ILE A 200 -27.05 -4.76 -27.42
C ILE A 200 -27.95 -3.98 -28.38
N VAL A 201 -28.88 -4.68 -29.03
CA VAL A 201 -29.94 -4.04 -29.81
C VAL A 201 -31.00 -3.54 -28.83
N VAL A 202 -31.22 -2.23 -28.83
CA VAL A 202 -32.13 -1.56 -27.90
C VAL A 202 -33.57 -1.77 -28.36
N GLY A 203 -34.34 -2.51 -27.58
CA GLY A 203 -35.75 -2.76 -27.87
C GLY A 203 -36.45 -3.64 -26.83
N ASN A 204 -37.76 -3.80 -27.03
CA ASN A 204 -38.64 -4.53 -26.11
C ASN A 204 -38.26 -6.01 -25.95
N VAL A 205 -37.58 -6.60 -26.93
CA VAL A 205 -37.06 -7.98 -26.85
C VAL A 205 -36.03 -8.12 -25.73
N ALA A 206 -35.17 -7.11 -25.54
CA ALA A 206 -34.10 -7.17 -24.56
C ALA A 206 -34.54 -6.71 -23.16
N PHE A 207 -35.44 -5.73 -23.08
CA PHE A 207 -35.74 -5.02 -21.81
C PHE A 207 -37.19 -5.17 -21.33
N THR A 208 -38.09 -5.78 -22.09
CA THR A 208 -39.56 -5.70 -21.92
C THR A 208 -40.08 -4.26 -22.06
N ASP A 209 -41.28 -4.05 -22.60
CA ASP A 209 -41.83 -2.69 -22.77
C ASP A 209 -42.36 -2.11 -21.44
N PRO A 210 -41.73 -1.08 -20.86
CA PRO A 210 -42.22 -0.44 -19.64
C PRO A 210 -43.40 0.52 -19.86
N CYS A 211 -43.59 1.03 -21.08
CA CYS A 211 -44.57 2.08 -21.37
C CYS A 211 -45.03 2.06 -22.84
N PRO A 212 -46.02 1.20 -23.18
CA PRO A 212 -46.54 1.10 -24.53
C PRO A 212 -47.00 2.45 -25.10
N GLY A 213 -46.71 2.69 -26.39
CA GLY A 213 -47.04 3.95 -27.08
C GLY A 213 -46.07 5.11 -26.80
N THR A 214 -45.13 4.96 -25.87
CA THR A 214 -44.03 5.91 -25.66
C THR A 214 -42.81 5.44 -26.44
N TYR A 215 -42.19 6.33 -27.22
CA TYR A 215 -40.92 6.03 -27.90
C TYR A 215 -39.80 6.06 -26.87
N LYS A 216 -38.97 5.02 -26.78
CA LYS A 216 -38.00 4.86 -25.70
C LYS A 216 -36.56 5.09 -26.17
N TYR A 217 -35.65 5.17 -25.21
CA TYR A 217 -34.21 5.11 -25.41
C TYR A 217 -33.57 4.39 -24.23
N LEU A 218 -32.42 3.78 -24.46
CA LEU A 218 -31.54 3.27 -23.43
C LEU A 218 -30.61 4.40 -22.99
N PHE A 219 -30.62 4.73 -21.70
CA PHE A 219 -29.55 5.47 -21.03
C PHE A 219 -28.71 4.46 -20.24
N VAL A 220 -27.39 4.52 -20.34
CA VAL A 220 -26.48 3.72 -19.52
C VAL A 220 -25.32 4.58 -19.02
N SER A 221 -24.96 4.43 -17.75
CA SER A 221 -23.72 4.92 -17.17
C SER A 221 -22.85 3.73 -16.82
N TYR A 222 -21.61 3.70 -17.32
CA TYR A 222 -20.67 2.62 -17.05
C TYR A 222 -19.26 3.18 -16.86
N GLU A 223 -18.41 2.45 -16.15
CA GLU A 223 -17.00 2.75 -16.02
C GLU A 223 -16.15 1.60 -16.56
N CYS A 224 -14.87 1.89 -16.82
CA CYS A 224 -13.89 0.88 -17.22
C CYS A 224 -13.00 0.56 -16.04
N ILE A 225 -13.15 -0.64 -15.48
CA ILE A 225 -12.27 -1.18 -14.44
C ILE A 225 -10.92 -1.49 -15.10
N LEU A 226 -9.91 -0.69 -14.80
CA LEU A 226 -8.60 -0.83 -15.41
C LEU A 226 -7.95 -2.14 -14.95
N PRO A 227 -7.20 -2.84 -15.83
CA PRO A 227 -6.39 -3.97 -15.39
C PRO A 227 -5.37 -3.40 -14.42
N THR A 228 -5.27 -3.97 -13.22
CA THR A 228 -4.23 -3.57 -12.29
C THR A 228 -2.88 -3.93 -12.92
N THR A 229 -2.19 -2.94 -13.49
CA THR A 229 -0.81 -3.11 -14.01
C THR A 229 0.20 -3.27 -12.88
N TYR A 230 -0.23 -3.03 -11.65
CA TYR A 230 0.37 -3.65 -10.49
C TYR A 230 -0.23 -5.05 -10.40
N PRO A 231 0.55 -6.14 -10.54
CA PRO A 231 0.12 -7.35 -9.84
C PRO A 231 -0.26 -6.89 -8.42
N PRO A 232 -1.38 -7.34 -7.82
CA PRO A 232 -1.50 -7.25 -6.37
C PRO A 232 -0.13 -7.66 -5.84
N PRO A 233 0.55 -6.85 -4.99
CA PRO A 233 1.93 -7.11 -4.61
C PRO A 233 2.01 -8.60 -4.42
N THR A 234 2.78 -9.31 -5.26
CA THR A 234 2.84 -10.76 -5.17
C THR A 234 3.29 -10.98 -3.76
N ILE A 235 2.33 -11.28 -2.87
CA ILE A 235 2.60 -11.52 -1.47
C ILE A 235 3.44 -12.77 -1.61
N ALA A 236 4.75 -12.62 -1.51
CA ALA A 236 5.62 -13.76 -1.35
C ALA A 236 4.95 -14.52 -0.20
N PRO A 237 4.52 -15.78 -0.40
CA PRO A 237 3.60 -16.44 0.50
C PRO A 237 4.12 -16.27 1.92
N SER A 238 3.38 -15.49 2.72
CA SER A 238 3.85 -15.13 4.05
C SER A 238 3.84 -16.41 4.89
N ILE A 239 5.00 -16.76 5.41
CA ILE A 239 5.16 -17.92 6.26
C ILE A 239 4.64 -17.53 7.65
N ASN A 240 3.55 -18.18 8.06
CA ASN A 240 2.97 -17.99 9.38
C ASN A 240 3.50 -19.05 10.35
N LEU A 241 4.06 -18.60 11.46
CA LEU A 241 4.59 -19.45 12.51
C LEU A 241 3.88 -19.16 13.82
N VAL A 242 3.38 -20.20 14.47
CA VAL A 242 2.85 -20.17 15.83
C VAL A 242 3.81 -20.94 16.73
N THR A 243 4.20 -20.34 17.85
CA THR A 243 4.99 -21.02 18.87
C THR A 243 4.44 -20.68 20.25
N CYS A 244 4.04 -21.72 20.99
CA CYS A 244 3.50 -21.55 22.34
C CYS A 244 4.56 -21.01 23.31
N GLU A 245 4.13 -20.34 24.37
CA GLU A 245 5.01 -19.89 25.44
C GLU A 245 5.88 -21.05 25.99
N LEU A 246 7.16 -20.76 26.23
CA LEU A 246 8.27 -21.68 26.54
C LEU A 246 8.82 -22.49 25.35
N GLY A 247 8.24 -22.36 24.16
CA GLY A 247 8.78 -22.93 22.93
C GLY A 247 9.89 -22.07 22.29
N THR A 248 10.53 -22.63 21.25
CA THR A 248 11.49 -21.91 20.40
C THR A 248 10.92 -21.76 19.00
N ALA A 249 10.70 -20.51 18.58
CA ALA A 249 10.25 -20.20 17.23
C ALA A 249 11.46 -20.17 16.30
N SER A 250 11.43 -20.92 15.20
CA SER A 250 12.51 -20.98 14.22
C SER A 250 12.04 -20.47 12.87
N LEU A 251 12.52 -19.30 12.47
CA LEU A 251 12.28 -18.72 11.16
C LEU A 251 13.45 -19.08 10.25
N SER A 252 13.16 -19.50 9.02
CA SER A 252 14.21 -19.80 8.04
C SER A 252 13.76 -19.49 6.62
N CYS A 253 14.74 -19.13 5.78
CA CYS A 253 14.58 -18.89 4.37
C CYS A 253 15.55 -19.79 3.59
N ALA A 254 15.02 -20.60 2.67
CA ALA A 254 15.85 -21.41 1.77
C ALA A 254 16.66 -20.53 0.80
N GLN A 255 16.06 -19.42 0.34
CA GLN A 255 16.69 -18.38 -0.46
C GLN A 255 16.27 -17.00 0.08
N GLY A 256 17.16 -16.01 -0.04
CA GLY A 256 16.92 -14.67 0.49
C GLY A 256 17.14 -14.54 2.00
N THR A 257 16.61 -13.47 2.57
CA THR A 257 16.67 -13.14 3.99
C THR A 257 15.27 -12.89 4.54
N ILE A 258 15.12 -13.10 5.84
CA ILE A 258 13.85 -12.94 6.55
C ILE A 258 13.46 -11.45 6.54
N ASN A 259 12.21 -11.19 6.17
CA ASN A 259 11.51 -9.92 6.35
C ASN A 259 10.22 -10.18 7.14
N VAL A 260 10.22 -9.81 8.42
CA VAL A 260 9.06 -9.99 9.32
C VAL A 260 8.01 -8.93 9.00
N LEU A 261 6.81 -9.38 8.66
CA LEU A 261 5.66 -8.55 8.30
C LEU A 261 4.78 -8.24 9.52
N PHE A 262 4.64 -9.22 10.41
CA PHE A 262 3.81 -9.11 11.60
C PHE A 262 4.35 -10.00 12.72
N ALA A 263 4.26 -9.56 13.97
CA ALA A 263 4.44 -10.44 15.11
C ALA A 263 3.55 -10.02 16.29
N ASN A 264 3.05 -10.99 17.04
CA ASN A 264 2.33 -10.78 18.30
C ASN A 264 2.69 -11.86 19.32
N TYR A 265 3.29 -11.47 20.43
CA TYR A 265 3.38 -12.30 21.63
C TYR A 265 2.20 -11.97 22.55
N GLY A 266 1.26 -12.91 22.67
CA GLY A 266 -0.01 -12.66 23.34
C GLY A 266 -1.00 -13.81 23.19
N ARG A 267 -2.29 -13.50 23.11
CA ARG A 267 -3.36 -14.45 22.78
C ARG A 267 -4.51 -13.70 22.10
N THR A 268 -4.89 -14.18 20.92
CA THR A 268 -5.98 -13.64 20.09
C THR A 268 -7.15 -14.62 19.93
N ASP A 269 -7.02 -15.85 20.41
CA ASP A 269 -8.06 -16.87 20.34
C ASP A 269 -7.93 -17.92 21.48
N ARG A 270 -8.96 -18.76 21.65
CA ARG A 270 -9.03 -19.77 22.73
C ARG A 270 -8.46 -21.14 22.35
N THR A 271 -8.18 -21.40 21.06
CA THR A 271 -7.91 -22.74 20.53
C THR A 271 -6.42 -22.97 20.28
N THR A 272 -5.70 -21.94 19.87
CA THR A 272 -4.25 -21.94 19.68
C THR A 272 -3.54 -22.17 21.00
N CYS A 273 -2.63 -23.15 21.01
CA CYS A 273 -1.84 -23.54 22.18
C CYS A 273 -2.72 -23.84 23.42
N SER A 274 -3.88 -24.49 23.22
CA SER A 274 -4.88 -24.74 24.28
C SER A 274 -4.77 -26.10 24.98
N SER A 275 -4.08 -27.07 24.37
CA SER A 275 -4.00 -28.44 24.90
C SER A 275 -3.46 -28.48 26.33
N GLY A 276 -4.23 -29.08 27.24
CA GLY A 276 -3.89 -29.22 28.66
C GLY A 276 -3.92 -27.92 29.47
N ARG A 277 -4.49 -26.82 28.94
CA ARG A 277 -4.54 -25.52 29.63
C ARG A 277 -5.89 -25.25 30.30
N PRO A 278 -5.92 -24.72 31.53
CA PRO A 278 -7.17 -24.31 32.19
C PRO A 278 -7.89 -23.21 31.40
N ALA A 279 -9.23 -23.25 31.38
CA ALA A 279 -10.06 -22.28 30.66
C ALA A 279 -9.77 -20.82 31.05
N VAL A 280 -9.42 -20.57 32.31
CA VAL A 280 -9.04 -19.23 32.82
C VAL A 280 -7.84 -18.67 32.05
N GLN A 281 -6.83 -19.49 31.74
CA GLN A 281 -5.63 -19.07 31.03
C GLN A 281 -5.86 -18.80 29.53
N LEU A 282 -7.00 -19.27 28.98
CA LEU A 282 -7.38 -19.12 27.58
C LEU A 282 -8.42 -18.00 27.37
N SER A 283 -8.95 -17.43 28.45
CA SER A 283 -10.11 -16.53 28.41
C SER A 283 -9.81 -15.17 27.79
N ASN A 284 -8.63 -14.59 28.06
CA ASN A 284 -8.22 -13.29 27.54
C ASN A 284 -7.65 -13.42 26.12
N VAL A 285 -8.51 -13.12 25.14
CA VAL A 285 -8.18 -13.13 23.70
C VAL A 285 -7.92 -11.73 23.13
N GLN A 286 -7.89 -10.71 23.99
CA GLN A 286 -7.51 -9.34 23.63
C GLN A 286 -6.12 -9.05 24.20
N CYS A 287 -5.25 -10.05 24.19
CA CYS A 287 -3.90 -9.93 24.68
C CYS A 287 -2.95 -9.77 23.49
N THR A 288 -2.50 -8.53 23.28
CA THR A 288 -1.54 -8.17 22.24
C THR A 288 -0.43 -7.32 22.81
N LEU A 289 0.78 -7.47 22.29
CA LEU A 289 1.93 -6.66 22.67
C LEU A 289 2.43 -5.86 21.47
N SER A 290 2.30 -4.53 21.52
CA SER A 290 2.66 -3.61 20.44
C SER A 290 4.15 -3.64 20.06
N THR A 291 5.03 -4.02 20.99
CA THR A 291 6.48 -4.12 20.75
C THR A 291 6.89 -5.44 20.11
N SER A 292 6.00 -6.44 20.01
CA SER A 292 6.31 -7.77 19.47
C SER A 292 6.96 -7.72 18.10
N LEU A 293 6.42 -6.90 17.20
CA LEU A 293 6.96 -6.71 15.86
C LEU A 293 8.42 -6.25 15.92
N SER A 294 8.71 -5.19 16.68
CA SER A 294 10.06 -4.65 16.83
C SER A 294 11.06 -5.65 17.44
N VAL A 295 10.62 -6.45 18.41
CA VAL A 295 11.47 -7.46 19.06
C VAL A 295 11.85 -8.55 18.06
N VAL A 296 10.88 -9.03 17.28
CA VAL A 296 11.11 -10.09 16.29
C VAL A 296 11.89 -9.56 15.08
N THR A 297 11.59 -8.35 14.58
CA THR A 297 12.32 -7.74 13.45
C THR A 297 13.78 -7.49 13.81
N ASN A 298 14.06 -6.92 14.99
CA ASN A 298 15.43 -6.66 15.45
C ASN A 298 16.25 -7.95 15.59
N GLN A 299 15.61 -9.05 15.97
CA GLN A 299 16.29 -10.33 16.10
C GLN A 299 16.48 -11.06 14.77
N CYS A 300 15.51 -10.97 13.84
CA CYS A 300 15.42 -11.88 12.71
C CYS A 300 15.57 -11.24 11.32
N ASN A 301 15.22 -9.97 11.12
CA ASN A 301 15.27 -9.36 9.80
C ASN A 301 16.70 -9.37 9.22
N GLY A 302 16.81 -9.63 7.92
CA GLY A 302 18.10 -9.67 7.23
C GLY A 302 18.92 -10.95 7.45
N LYS A 303 18.45 -11.88 8.29
CA LYS A 303 19.10 -13.19 8.49
C LYS A 303 18.48 -14.26 7.60
N ARG A 304 19.24 -15.32 7.28
CA ARG A 304 18.70 -16.52 6.62
C ARG A 304 17.95 -17.45 7.58
N SER A 305 18.29 -17.40 8.86
CA SER A 305 17.68 -18.19 9.92
C SER A 305 17.73 -17.41 11.24
N CYS A 306 16.71 -17.58 12.07
CA CYS A 306 16.57 -16.92 13.36
C CYS A 306 15.81 -17.82 14.34
N SER A 307 16.23 -17.83 15.61
CA SER A 307 15.54 -18.56 16.68
C SER A 307 15.17 -17.64 17.84
N ILE A 308 13.92 -17.73 18.29
CA ILE A 308 13.37 -16.90 19.36
C ILE A 308 12.85 -17.80 20.47
N VAL A 309 13.34 -17.61 21.69
CA VAL A 309 12.78 -18.30 22.87
C VAL A 309 11.56 -17.51 23.35
N VAL A 310 10.38 -18.11 23.24
CA VAL A 310 9.10 -17.44 23.52
C VAL A 310 8.85 -17.41 25.03
N ARG A 311 9.36 -16.38 25.71
CA ARG A 311 9.21 -16.25 27.18
C ARG A 311 9.11 -14.79 27.62
N ARG A 312 8.54 -14.59 28.82
CA ARG A 312 8.30 -13.27 29.43
C ARG A 312 9.54 -12.38 29.50
N ASN A 313 10.71 -12.94 29.81
CA ASN A 313 11.95 -12.15 29.90
C ASN A 313 12.43 -11.60 28.54
N PHE A 314 11.90 -12.11 27.43
CA PHE A 314 12.29 -11.69 26.09
C PHE A 314 11.34 -10.64 25.49
N PHE A 315 10.03 -10.73 25.76
CA PHE A 315 9.02 -9.82 25.20
C PHE A 315 8.43 -8.83 26.23
N ASN A 316 8.60 -9.06 27.54
CA ASN A 316 7.72 -8.57 28.62
C ASN A 316 6.32 -9.23 28.59
N ASP A 317 5.62 -9.27 29.74
CA ASP A 317 4.32 -9.94 29.86
C ASP A 317 3.16 -8.96 29.61
N PRO A 318 2.48 -9.01 28.45
CA PRO A 318 1.35 -8.11 28.15
C PRO A 318 0.07 -8.43 28.92
N CYS A 319 -0.07 -9.66 29.42
CA CYS A 319 -1.29 -10.13 30.06
C CYS A 319 -0.97 -11.24 31.08
N PRO A 320 -0.72 -10.86 32.35
CA PRO A 320 -0.46 -11.82 33.42
C PRO A 320 -1.58 -12.86 33.54
N ALA A 321 -1.22 -14.08 33.95
CA ALA A 321 -2.13 -15.24 34.07
C ALA A 321 -2.78 -15.75 32.77
N THR A 322 -2.54 -15.11 31.62
CA THR A 322 -2.95 -15.63 30.31
C THR A 322 -1.80 -16.43 29.70
N TYR A 323 -2.09 -17.64 29.21
CA TYR A 323 -1.08 -18.46 28.53
C TYR A 323 -0.89 -17.95 27.11
N LYS A 324 0.30 -17.49 26.75
CA LYS A 324 0.54 -16.78 25.50
C LYS A 324 1.12 -17.68 24.41
N TYR A 325 1.13 -17.18 23.19
CA TYR A 325 1.89 -17.70 22.07
C TYR A 325 2.46 -16.55 21.26
N LEU A 326 3.56 -16.82 20.57
CA LEU A 326 4.09 -15.93 19.54
C LEU A 326 3.50 -16.36 18.20
N PHE A 327 2.80 -15.44 17.55
CA PHE A 327 2.45 -15.53 16.13
C PHE A 327 3.41 -14.63 15.34
N VAL A 328 4.03 -15.15 14.29
CA VAL A 328 4.88 -14.37 13.36
C VAL A 328 4.45 -14.64 11.94
N SER A 329 4.33 -13.59 11.15
CA SER A 329 4.19 -13.65 9.69
C SER A 329 5.43 -13.01 9.08
N TYR A 330 6.13 -13.74 8.20
CA TYR A 330 7.33 -13.25 7.54
C TYR A 330 7.42 -13.73 6.10
N GLU A 331 8.20 -13.04 5.29
CA GLU A 331 8.52 -13.45 3.93
C GLU A 331 10.04 -13.60 3.77
N CYS A 332 10.45 -14.25 2.68
CA CYS A 332 11.84 -14.40 2.30
C CYS A 332 12.13 -13.52 1.10
N THR A 333 12.88 -12.43 1.31
CA THR A 333 13.23 -11.46 0.27
C THR A 333 14.64 -11.70 -0.22
N THR A 334 14.83 -11.80 -1.54
CA THR A 334 16.17 -11.68 -2.14
C THR A 334 16.47 -10.20 -2.32
N THR A 335 17.49 -9.68 -1.63
CA THR A 335 18.02 -8.34 -1.92
C THR A 335 18.35 -8.27 -3.42
N LYS A 336 17.71 -7.33 -4.12
CA LYS A 336 17.93 -7.10 -5.55
C LYS A 336 19.18 -6.27 -5.77
#